data_AF-A0AAW1VKA8-F1
#
_entry.id   AF-A0AAW1VKA8-F1
#
_cell.length_a   1.000
_cell.length_b   1.000
_cell.length_c   1.000
_cell.angle_alpha   90.00
_cell.angle_beta   90.00
_cell.angle_gamma   90.00
#
_symmetry.space_group_name_H-M   'P 1'
#
loop_
_entity.id
_entity.type
_entity.pdbx_description
1 polymer ?
#
loop_
_entity_poly.entity_id
_entity_poly.type
_entity_poly.pdbx_seq_one_letter_code
_entity_poly.pdbx_strand_id
1 'polypeptide(L)'
;MALPSGLEIPKEVLDAEIKSFFDSAPPLKNSDDVRNGGARMVVCVTSGGTTVPLEQRCVRYIDNFSSGHRGAASTEYFLKADYAVIFLYRRGTCQPYCRSLPNDPLLECLEIVDESNIQEHKIQSGSGPLDMRLVLRRDWAPMAFCISFKLETDSKILLEKADMARRKYKMHMVVANELLSRKEEVVVVTSNEKISVRRNKSLGVDDVESALIELLVERHSAYVENSDL
;
A
#
# COMPACT_ATOMS: atom_id res chain seq x y z
N MET A 1 -42.03 -7.54 2.09
CA MET A 1 -41.54 -6.44 1.24
C MET A 1 -40.02 -6.47 1.29
N ALA A 2 -39.37 -6.95 0.24
CA ALA A 2 -37.91 -6.98 0.12
C ALA A 2 -37.43 -5.66 -0.50
N LEU A 3 -36.37 -5.08 0.07
CA LEU A 3 -35.67 -3.91 -0.50
C LEU A 3 -34.94 -4.34 -1.79
N PRO A 4 -34.97 -3.53 -2.87
CA PRO A 4 -34.27 -3.87 -4.11
C PRO A 4 -32.76 -3.66 -3.95
N SER A 5 -32.02 -4.57 -4.56
CA SER A 5 -30.57 -4.61 -4.70
C SER A 5 -30.00 -3.34 -5.34
N GLY A 6 -28.85 -2.90 -4.85
CA GLY A 6 -28.13 -1.73 -5.37
C GLY A 6 -27.81 -1.85 -6.86
N LEU A 7 -27.95 -0.71 -7.57
CA LEU A 7 -27.52 -0.56 -8.95
C LEU A 7 -26.02 -0.86 -9.05
N GLU A 8 -25.65 -1.92 -9.76
CA GLU A 8 -24.28 -2.11 -10.23
C GLU A 8 -24.02 -1.11 -11.38
N ILE A 9 -22.96 -0.32 -11.24
CA ILE A 9 -22.53 0.63 -12.27
C ILE A 9 -22.05 -0.18 -13.48
N PRO A 10 -22.55 0.08 -14.70
CA PRO A 10 -22.10 -0.62 -15.90
C PRO A 10 -20.59 -0.46 -16.10
N LYS A 11 -19.91 -1.55 -16.45
CA LYS A 11 -18.44 -1.61 -16.60
C LYS A 11 -17.90 -0.52 -17.54
N GLU A 12 -18.63 -0.21 -18.60
CA GLU A 12 -18.29 0.84 -19.58
C GLU A 12 -18.23 2.25 -18.96
N VAL A 13 -19.10 2.53 -17.98
CA VAL A 13 -19.12 3.82 -17.26
C VAL A 13 -17.94 3.90 -16.30
N LEU A 14 -17.62 2.81 -15.61
CA LEU A 14 -16.46 2.71 -14.71
C LEU A 14 -15.14 2.89 -15.49
N ASP A 15 -15.02 2.23 -16.65
CA ASP A 15 -13.83 2.32 -17.50
C ASP A 15 -13.66 3.75 -18.05
N ALA A 16 -14.76 4.45 -18.37
CA ALA A 16 -14.73 5.86 -18.79
C ALA A 16 -14.31 6.81 -17.65
N GLU A 17 -14.79 6.59 -16.42
CA GLU A 17 -14.36 7.37 -15.24
C GLU A 17 -12.87 7.16 -14.93
N ILE A 18 -12.38 5.91 -15.02
CA ILE A 18 -10.95 5.59 -14.84
C ILE A 18 -10.12 6.30 -15.90
N LYS A 19 -10.54 6.26 -17.17
CA LYS A 19 -9.82 6.94 -18.26
C LYS A 19 -9.78 8.45 -18.05
N SER A 20 -10.90 9.06 -17.69
CA SER A 20 -11.01 10.49 -17.39
C SER A 20 -10.06 10.92 -16.26
N PHE A 21 -9.95 10.11 -15.19
CA PHE A 21 -9.02 10.35 -14.10
C PHE A 21 -7.56 10.43 -14.59
N PHE A 22 -7.15 9.52 -15.48
CA PHE A 22 -5.78 9.53 -16.00
C PHE A 22 -5.51 10.63 -17.01
N ASP A 23 -6.48 10.93 -17.87
CA ASP A 23 -6.36 12.03 -18.82
C ASP A 23 -6.24 13.39 -18.08
N SER A 24 -6.75 13.46 -16.85
CA SER A 24 -6.61 14.63 -15.96
C SER A 24 -5.31 14.67 -15.16
N ALA A 25 -4.53 13.58 -15.15
CA ALA A 25 -3.26 13.53 -14.43
C ALA A 25 -2.22 14.42 -15.16
N PRO A 26 -1.49 15.28 -14.45
CA PRO A 26 -0.48 16.13 -15.08
C PRO A 26 0.58 15.25 -15.77
N PRO A 27 1.05 15.63 -16.97
CA PRO A 27 2.06 14.87 -17.68
C PRO A 27 3.33 14.76 -16.83
N LEU A 28 3.94 13.57 -16.84
CA LEU A 28 5.19 13.30 -16.14
C LEU A 28 6.26 14.29 -16.63
N LYS A 29 6.71 15.19 -15.74
CA LYS A 29 7.90 15.99 -16.00
C LYS A 29 9.09 15.04 -16.11
N ASN A 30 9.88 15.17 -17.18
CA ASN A 30 11.07 14.37 -17.47
C ASN A 30 10.80 12.91 -17.90
N SER A 31 9.78 12.66 -18.74
CA SER A 31 9.59 11.35 -19.39
C SER A 31 10.84 10.85 -20.11
N ASP A 32 11.63 11.77 -20.66
CA ASP A 32 12.79 11.49 -21.49
C ASP A 32 14.04 11.08 -20.67
N ASP A 33 14.06 11.35 -19.36
CA ASP A 33 15.14 10.96 -18.44
C ASP A 33 14.86 9.65 -17.69
N VAL A 34 13.71 8.99 -17.94
CA VAL A 34 13.45 7.63 -17.47
C VAL A 34 14.29 6.66 -18.30
N ARG A 35 15.60 6.68 -18.04
CA ARG A 35 16.55 5.71 -18.56
C ARG A 35 16.17 4.36 -17.99
N ASN A 36 15.99 3.37 -18.86
CA ASN A 36 15.74 1.98 -18.50
C ASN A 36 17.01 1.42 -17.81
N GLY A 37 17.18 1.77 -16.53
CA GLY A 37 18.41 1.60 -15.77
C GLY A 37 18.49 0.23 -15.13
N GLY A 38 18.86 -0.79 -15.90
CA GLY A 38 19.11 -2.15 -15.40
C GLY A 38 17.89 -2.87 -14.82
N ALA A 39 17.94 -4.20 -14.78
CA ALA A 39 16.87 -5.04 -14.25
C ALA A 39 16.85 -5.03 -12.70
N ARG A 40 16.52 -3.87 -12.10
CA ARG A 40 16.32 -3.76 -10.65
C ARG A 40 14.84 -3.98 -10.32
N MET A 41 14.59 -4.74 -9.26
CA MET A 41 13.22 -4.93 -8.76
C MET A 41 12.69 -3.62 -8.18
N VAL A 42 11.43 -3.31 -8.47
CA VAL A 42 10.75 -2.11 -7.97
C VAL A 42 9.61 -2.52 -7.04
N VAL A 43 9.47 -1.84 -5.90
CA VAL A 43 8.33 -2.02 -5.00
C VAL A 43 7.67 -0.68 -4.70
N CYS A 44 6.33 -0.66 -4.74
CA CYS A 44 5.54 0.47 -4.28
C CYS A 44 5.00 0.17 -2.88
N VAL A 45 5.41 0.96 -1.89
CA VAL A 45 4.99 0.84 -0.49
C VAL A 45 4.03 1.98 -0.17
N THR A 46 2.81 1.64 0.24
CA THR A 46 1.82 2.61 0.76
C THR A 46 1.87 2.63 2.29
N SER A 47 2.03 3.80 2.90
CA SER A 47 2.19 3.95 4.36
C SER A 47 1.33 5.06 4.97
N GLY A 48 0.96 4.88 6.24
CA GLY A 48 0.14 5.84 6.99
C GLY A 48 -1.36 5.61 6.84
N GLY A 49 -2.13 6.45 7.55
CA GLY A 49 -3.58 6.38 7.58
C GLY A 49 -4.24 7.03 6.36
N THR A 50 -5.52 6.73 6.14
CA THR A 50 -6.34 7.42 5.13
C THR A 50 -7.44 8.21 5.81
N THR A 51 -7.69 9.43 5.34
CA THR A 51 -8.77 10.27 5.83
C THR A 51 -9.89 10.35 4.80
N VAL A 52 -11.14 10.24 5.24
CA VAL A 52 -12.32 10.48 4.41
C VAL A 52 -13.05 11.73 4.93
N PRO A 53 -13.15 12.80 4.14
CA PRO A 53 -13.85 14.02 4.56
C PRO A 53 -15.35 13.76 4.69
N LEU A 54 -15.97 14.36 5.71
CA LEU A 54 -17.43 14.27 5.90
C LEU A 54 -18.19 15.39 5.17
N GLU A 55 -17.49 16.45 4.75
CA GLU A 55 -18.04 17.61 4.06
C GLU A 55 -17.17 18.07 2.88
N GLN A 56 -17.76 18.72 1.88
CA GLN A 56 -17.03 19.27 0.71
C GLN A 56 -15.99 20.35 1.05
N ARG A 57 -16.25 21.08 2.14
CA ARG A 57 -15.28 21.98 2.79
C ARG A 57 -14.91 21.32 4.10
N CYS A 58 -13.95 20.40 4.01
CA CYS A 58 -13.65 19.45 5.07
C CYS A 58 -13.16 20.17 6.32
N VAL A 59 -13.97 20.11 7.38
CA VAL A 59 -13.55 20.46 8.75
C VAL A 59 -13.48 19.18 9.58
N ARG A 60 -14.35 18.21 9.30
CA ARG A 60 -14.40 16.92 10.00
C ARG A 60 -14.11 15.78 9.03
N TYR A 61 -13.39 14.78 9.52
CA TYR A 61 -13.00 13.61 8.74
C TYR A 61 -12.98 12.35 9.60
N ILE A 62 -13.20 11.20 8.96
CA ILE A 62 -12.93 9.88 9.54
C ILE A 62 -11.47 9.54 9.23
N ASP A 63 -10.72 9.12 10.23
CA ASP A 63 -9.31 8.76 10.11
C ASP A 63 -9.09 7.28 10.39
N ASN A 64 -8.55 6.56 9.40
CA ASN A 64 -7.97 5.23 9.62
C ASN A 64 -6.57 5.41 10.18
N PHE A 65 -6.45 5.51 11.51
CA PHE A 65 -5.17 5.80 12.15
C PHE A 65 -4.07 4.78 11.83
N SER A 66 -2.94 5.28 11.36
CA SER A 66 -1.69 4.53 11.22
C SER A 66 -0.51 5.49 11.33
N SER A 67 0.45 5.16 12.20
CA SER A 67 1.66 5.96 12.41
C SER A 67 2.71 5.79 11.31
N GLY A 68 2.48 4.93 10.32
CA GLY A 68 3.40 4.68 9.20
C GLY A 68 4.66 3.88 9.52
N HIS A 69 4.87 3.47 10.78
CA HIS A 69 6.12 2.83 11.22
C HIS A 69 6.44 1.54 10.45
N ARG A 70 5.44 0.67 10.23
CA ARG A 70 5.64 -0.56 9.46
C ARG A 70 6.05 -0.26 8.02
N GLY A 71 5.37 0.66 7.34
CA GLY A 71 5.72 1.03 5.96
C GLY A 71 7.11 1.64 5.84
N ALA A 72 7.49 2.50 6.80
CA ALA A 72 8.84 3.04 6.87
C ALA A 72 9.90 1.95 7.09
N ALA A 73 9.70 1.07 8.08
CA ALA A 73 10.61 -0.02 8.38
C ALA A 73 10.73 -1.00 7.21
N SER A 74 9.59 -1.41 6.61
CA SER A 74 9.57 -2.25 5.42
C SER A 74 10.36 -1.64 4.26
N THR A 75 10.25 -0.32 4.05
CA THR A 75 11.01 0.38 3.00
C THR A 75 12.52 0.28 3.23
N GLU A 76 12.99 0.46 4.47
CA GLU A 76 14.42 0.30 4.80
C GLU A 76 14.92 -1.10 4.50
N TYR A 77 14.14 -2.14 4.81
CA TYR A 77 14.51 -3.53 4.51
C TYR A 77 14.44 -3.85 3.02
N PHE A 78 13.49 -3.29 2.26
CA PHE A 78 13.47 -3.42 0.80
C PHE A 78 14.69 -2.76 0.14
N LEU A 79 15.09 -1.57 0.61
CA LEU A 79 16.31 -0.92 0.15
C LEU A 79 17.56 -1.76 0.46
N LYS A 80 17.62 -2.40 1.65
CA LYS A 80 18.69 -3.36 1.98
C LYS A 80 18.70 -4.60 1.08
N ALA A 81 17.54 -4.99 0.54
CA ALA A 81 17.39 -6.09 -0.41
C ALA A 81 17.56 -5.67 -1.88
N ASP A 82 18.13 -4.48 -2.14
CA ASP A 82 18.40 -3.91 -3.47
C ASP A 82 17.16 -3.61 -4.35
N TYR A 83 16.02 -3.34 -3.71
CA TYR A 83 14.84 -2.84 -4.42
C TYR A 83 14.93 -1.33 -4.61
N ALA A 84 14.49 -0.84 -5.77
CA ALA A 84 14.06 0.54 -5.90
C ALA A 84 12.67 0.69 -5.25
N VAL A 85 12.50 1.68 -4.36
CA VAL A 85 11.25 1.84 -3.60
C VAL A 85 10.54 3.13 -4.00
N ILE A 86 9.28 3.01 -4.40
CA ILE A 86 8.33 4.11 -4.46
C ILE A 86 7.58 4.14 -3.14
N PHE A 87 7.79 5.18 -2.32
CA PHE A 87 7.17 5.30 -1.00
C PHE A 87 6.03 6.33 -1.02
N LEU A 88 4.80 5.86 -1.13
CA LEU A 88 3.60 6.70 -1.05
C LEU A 88 3.12 6.74 0.39
N TYR A 89 3.14 7.90 1.04
CA TYR A 89 2.82 8.00 2.46
C TYR A 89 1.91 9.19 2.79
N ARG A 90 1.19 9.07 3.92
CA ARG A 90 0.46 10.21 4.50
C ARG A 90 1.45 11.18 5.14
N ARG A 91 1.38 12.46 4.76
CA ARG A 91 2.15 13.54 5.38
C ARG A 91 1.98 13.53 6.92
N GLY A 92 3.08 13.75 7.63
CA GLY A 92 3.12 13.70 9.10
C GLY A 92 3.17 12.29 9.69
N THR A 93 3.28 11.25 8.87
CA THR A 93 3.55 9.88 9.34
C THR A 93 5.03 9.53 9.22
N CYS A 94 5.42 8.44 9.88
CA CYS A 94 6.80 7.99 9.95
C CYS A 94 7.39 7.72 8.55
N GLN A 95 8.59 8.23 8.31
CA GLN A 95 9.35 8.06 7.07
C GLN A 95 10.55 7.13 7.27
N PRO A 96 11.02 6.43 6.22
CA PRO A 96 12.22 5.61 6.26
C PRO A 96 13.42 6.41 6.80
N TYR A 97 14.26 5.77 7.61
CA TYR A 97 15.44 6.34 8.29
C TYR A 97 15.16 7.45 9.31
N CYS A 98 13.93 7.92 9.41
CA CYS A 98 13.50 8.95 10.36
C CYS A 98 12.71 8.36 11.53
N ARG A 99 12.65 7.02 11.66
CA ARG A 99 11.80 6.31 12.63
C ARG A 99 12.19 6.53 14.09
N SER A 100 13.46 6.82 14.33
CA SER A 100 14.04 7.11 15.65
C SER A 100 14.26 8.59 15.90
N LEU A 101 14.02 9.44 14.88
CA LEU A 101 14.14 10.88 15.03
C LEU A 101 12.92 11.42 15.77
N PRO A 102 13.09 12.45 16.62
CA PRO A 102 11.96 13.17 17.20
C PRO A 102 11.11 13.75 16.07
N ASN A 103 9.81 13.96 16.33
CA ASN A 103 8.85 14.57 15.39
C ASN A 103 9.13 16.07 15.15
N ASP A 104 10.39 16.47 15.10
CA ASP A 104 10.80 17.87 15.09
C ASP A 104 10.40 18.56 13.78
N PRO A 105 9.94 19.83 13.83
CA PRO A 105 9.57 20.62 12.64
C PRO A 105 10.72 20.82 11.64
N LEU A 106 11.97 20.62 12.08
CA LEU A 106 13.16 20.82 11.24
C LEU A 106 13.21 19.90 10.02
N LEU A 107 12.59 18.71 10.07
CA LEU A 107 12.51 17.83 8.90
C LEU A 107 11.54 18.35 7.83
N GLU A 108 10.50 19.12 8.20
CA GLU A 108 9.64 19.79 7.22
C GLU A 108 10.39 20.89 6.47
N CYS A 109 11.42 21.50 7.08
CA CYS A 109 12.25 22.52 6.44
C CYS A 109 13.24 21.97 5.40
N LEU A 110 13.41 20.65 5.33
CA LEU A 110 14.28 19.98 4.36
C LEU A 110 13.50 19.44 3.14
N GLU A 111 12.17 19.59 3.11
CA GLU A 111 11.40 19.36 1.89
C GLU A 111 11.81 20.40 0.84
N ILE A 112 12.47 19.94 -0.22
CA ILE A 112 12.66 20.76 -1.42
C ILE A 112 11.28 20.92 -2.05
N VAL A 113 10.63 22.04 -1.74
CA VAL A 113 9.38 22.43 -2.42
C VAL A 113 9.76 22.87 -3.83
N ASP A 114 9.58 21.98 -4.81
CA ASP A 114 9.47 22.43 -6.19
C ASP A 114 8.09 23.08 -6.33
N GLU A 115 8.04 24.42 -6.28
CA GLU A 115 6.80 25.20 -6.36
C GLU A 115 6.06 25.07 -7.71
N SER A 116 6.55 24.23 -8.62
CA SER A 116 5.94 24.04 -9.93
C SER A 116 5.06 22.77 -9.99
N ASN A 117 3.74 22.97 -9.86
CA ASN A 117 2.60 22.07 -10.20
C ASN A 117 1.79 21.44 -9.06
N ILE A 118 1.18 22.24 -8.19
CA ILE A 118 -0.06 21.80 -7.52
C ILE A 118 -1.21 22.65 -8.04
N GLN A 119 -1.76 22.27 -9.20
CA GLN A 119 -3.15 22.62 -9.51
C GLN A 119 -4.05 21.58 -8.83
N GLU A 120 -4.80 22.01 -7.83
CA GLU A 120 -5.87 21.21 -7.23
C GLU A 120 -7.02 21.02 -8.23
N HIS A 121 -6.90 20.06 -9.13
CA HIS A 121 -8.05 19.58 -9.89
C HIS A 121 -8.86 18.64 -9.00
N LYS A 122 -9.84 19.21 -8.29
CA LYS A 122 -10.87 18.46 -7.56
C LYS A 122 -11.59 17.53 -8.54
N ILE A 123 -11.30 16.23 -8.44
CA ILE A 123 -12.09 15.20 -9.10
C ILE A 123 -13.47 15.17 -8.43
N GLN A 124 -14.51 15.48 -9.19
CA GLN A 124 -15.88 15.26 -8.76
C GLN A 124 -16.18 13.76 -8.89
N SER A 125 -16.15 13.04 -7.78
CA SER A 125 -16.48 11.61 -7.74
C SER A 125 -17.95 11.39 -8.12
N GLY A 126 -18.18 10.69 -9.25
CA GLY A 126 -19.45 10.07 -9.56
C GLY A 126 -19.88 9.10 -8.47
N SER A 127 -21.19 8.91 -8.31
CA SER A 127 -21.80 8.22 -7.17
C SER A 127 -21.49 6.72 -7.14
N GLY A 128 -20.45 6.33 -6.41
CA GLY A 128 -20.17 4.95 -6.04
C GLY A 128 -18.78 4.78 -5.40
N PRO A 129 -18.59 3.86 -4.44
CA PRO A 129 -17.25 3.57 -3.92
C PRO A 129 -16.45 2.83 -4.99
N LEU A 130 -15.60 3.56 -5.73
CA LEU A 130 -14.56 2.98 -6.56
C LEU A 130 -13.60 2.17 -5.69
N ASP A 131 -13.62 0.84 -5.84
CA ASP A 131 -12.68 -0.04 -5.14
C ASP A 131 -11.32 -0.01 -5.87
N MET A 132 -10.52 1.01 -5.56
CA MET A 132 -9.21 1.25 -6.18
C MET A 132 -8.30 0.02 -6.17
N ARG A 133 -8.48 -0.92 -5.22
CA ARG A 133 -7.67 -2.15 -5.15
C ARG A 133 -7.91 -3.08 -6.34
N LEU A 134 -9.16 -3.16 -6.82
CA LEU A 134 -9.50 -3.99 -7.97
C LEU A 134 -9.00 -3.36 -9.27
N VAL A 135 -9.11 -2.04 -9.38
CA VAL A 135 -8.63 -1.27 -10.53
C VAL A 135 -7.10 -1.39 -10.66
N LEU A 136 -6.37 -1.22 -9.55
CA LEU A 136 -4.91 -1.39 -9.52
C LEU A 136 -4.49 -2.79 -9.98
N ARG A 137 -5.13 -3.83 -9.45
CA ARG A 137 -4.75 -5.21 -9.74
C ARG A 137 -5.15 -5.64 -11.14
N ARG A 138 -6.34 -5.30 -11.60
CA ARG A 138 -6.89 -5.80 -12.87
C ARG A 138 -6.42 -4.99 -14.07
N ASP A 139 -6.38 -3.67 -13.91
CA ASP A 139 -6.27 -2.76 -15.05
C ASP A 139 -4.91 -2.05 -15.08
N TRP A 140 -4.35 -1.65 -13.92
CA TRP A 140 -3.13 -0.83 -13.90
C TRP A 140 -1.85 -1.67 -13.88
N ALA A 141 -1.82 -2.74 -13.08
CA ALA A 141 -0.63 -3.56 -12.88
C ALA A 141 -0.98 -5.06 -12.79
N PRO A 142 -1.54 -5.66 -13.85
CA PRO A 142 -1.99 -7.06 -13.86
C PRO A 142 -0.86 -8.07 -13.61
N MET A 143 0.36 -7.73 -14.01
CA MET A 143 1.55 -8.58 -13.83
C MET A 143 2.30 -8.31 -12.52
N ALA A 144 1.90 -7.32 -11.72
CA ALA A 144 2.64 -6.99 -10.49
C ALA A 144 2.45 -8.06 -9.40
N PHE A 145 3.42 -8.19 -8.50
CA PHE A 145 3.25 -9.04 -7.32
C PHE A 145 2.50 -8.31 -6.20
N CYS A 146 1.18 -8.50 -6.13
CA CYS A 146 0.35 -7.75 -5.19
C CYS A 146 0.24 -8.39 -3.78
N ILE A 147 0.60 -7.58 -2.78
CA ILE A 147 0.53 -7.89 -1.36
C ILE A 147 -0.37 -6.86 -0.68
N SER A 148 -1.21 -7.30 0.25
CA SER A 148 -2.03 -6.38 1.05
C SER A 148 -1.88 -6.62 2.54
N PHE A 149 -2.23 -5.64 3.36
CA PHE A 149 -2.18 -5.73 4.82
C PHE A 149 -3.60 -5.74 5.41
N LYS A 150 -3.78 -6.52 6.46
CA LYS A 150 -5.00 -6.54 7.27
C LYS A 150 -4.63 -6.37 8.74
N LEU A 151 -5.40 -5.57 9.46
CA LEU A 151 -5.25 -5.32 10.89
C LEU A 151 -6.59 -5.60 11.56
N GLU A 152 -6.60 -6.43 12.59
CA GLU A 152 -7.77 -6.72 13.42
C GLU A 152 -7.33 -6.91 14.88
N THR A 153 -8.28 -7.01 15.79
CA THR A 153 -8.03 -7.24 17.22
C THR A 153 -8.21 -8.70 17.64
N ASP A 154 -8.83 -9.53 16.80
CA ASP A 154 -9.07 -10.95 17.05
C ASP A 154 -8.45 -11.79 15.94
N SER A 155 -7.62 -12.76 16.32
CA SER A 155 -6.86 -13.60 15.38
C SER A 155 -7.73 -14.48 14.48
N LYS A 156 -8.87 -14.99 14.95
CA LYS A 156 -9.76 -15.82 14.11
C LYS A 156 -10.40 -14.98 13.02
N ILE A 157 -10.97 -13.83 13.41
CA ILE A 157 -11.57 -12.87 12.49
C ILE A 157 -10.53 -12.34 11.50
N LEU A 158 -9.31 -12.08 11.98
CA LEU A 158 -8.19 -11.61 11.17
C LEU A 158 -7.88 -12.56 10.02
N LEU A 159 -7.73 -13.86 10.30
CA LEU A 159 -7.37 -14.85 9.28
C LEU A 159 -8.51 -15.08 8.28
N GLU A 160 -9.76 -15.07 8.74
CA GLU A 160 -10.93 -15.14 7.85
C GLU A 160 -10.99 -13.92 6.92
N LYS A 161 -10.84 -12.70 7.47
CA LYS A 161 -10.84 -11.46 6.67
C LYS A 161 -9.64 -11.36 5.73
N ALA A 162 -8.49 -11.90 6.13
CA ALA A 162 -7.30 -11.94 5.28
C ALA A 162 -7.54 -12.85 4.07
N ASP A 163 -8.08 -14.05 4.28
CA ASP A 163 -8.35 -14.96 3.17
C ASP A 163 -9.51 -14.48 2.28
N MET A 164 -10.57 -13.89 2.87
CA MET A 164 -11.62 -13.21 2.09
C MET A 164 -11.05 -12.10 1.20
N ALA A 165 -10.16 -11.25 1.75
CA ALA A 165 -9.52 -10.19 0.98
C ALA A 165 -8.62 -10.75 -0.14
N ARG A 166 -7.89 -11.83 0.15
CA ARG A 166 -7.03 -12.50 -0.84
C ARG A 166 -7.84 -12.97 -2.04
N ARG A 167 -8.96 -13.65 -1.80
CA ARG A 167 -9.85 -14.15 -2.86
C ARG A 167 -10.56 -13.02 -3.59
N LYS A 168 -11.15 -12.07 -2.86
CA LYS A 168 -11.91 -10.95 -3.43
C LYS A 168 -11.04 -10.07 -4.34
N TYR A 169 -9.82 -9.76 -3.90
CA TYR A 169 -8.93 -8.82 -4.59
C TYR A 169 -7.80 -9.50 -5.39
N LYS A 170 -7.80 -10.83 -5.50
CA LYS A 170 -6.78 -11.62 -6.19
C LYS A 170 -5.35 -11.27 -5.77
N MET A 171 -5.15 -11.12 -4.45
CA MET A 171 -3.84 -10.86 -3.87
C MET A 171 -3.02 -12.14 -3.87
N HIS A 172 -1.72 -12.05 -4.14
CA HIS A 172 -0.82 -13.18 -3.97
C HIS A 172 -0.63 -13.50 -2.48
N MET A 173 -0.52 -12.45 -1.66
CA MET A 173 -0.30 -12.56 -0.23
C MET A 173 -1.10 -11.50 0.54
N VAL A 174 -1.57 -11.88 1.74
CA VAL A 174 -2.16 -10.93 2.71
C VAL A 174 -1.41 -11.05 4.03
N VAL A 175 -0.78 -9.96 4.46
CA VAL A 175 -0.11 -9.87 5.76
C VAL A 175 -1.14 -9.49 6.82
N ALA A 176 -1.48 -10.46 7.65
CA ALA A 176 -2.40 -10.35 8.77
C ALA A 176 -1.65 -9.93 10.04
N ASN A 177 -2.05 -8.80 10.60
CA ASN A 177 -1.52 -8.22 11.82
C ASN A 177 -2.61 -8.23 12.90
N GLU A 178 -2.37 -8.85 14.03
CA GLU A 178 -3.22 -8.67 15.22
C GLU A 178 -2.70 -7.46 16.01
N LEU A 179 -3.58 -6.55 16.41
CA LEU A 179 -3.20 -5.22 16.92
C LEU A 179 -2.21 -5.26 18.08
N LEU A 180 -2.38 -6.22 19.01
CA LEU A 180 -1.56 -6.34 20.22
C LEU A 180 -0.19 -6.94 19.93
N SER A 181 -0.10 -7.89 18.99
CA SER A 181 1.12 -8.62 18.66
C SER A 181 1.81 -8.12 17.40
N ARG A 182 1.26 -7.10 16.70
CA ARG A 182 1.73 -6.64 15.38
C ARG A 182 3.22 -6.31 15.28
N LYS A 183 3.88 -5.92 16.38
CA LYS A 183 5.32 -5.62 16.40
C LYS A 183 6.19 -6.87 16.55
N GLU A 184 5.60 -7.96 17.03
CA GLU A 184 6.28 -9.19 17.43
C GLU A 184 5.99 -10.35 16.46
N GLU A 185 4.79 -10.42 15.90
CA GLU A 185 4.35 -11.48 15.01
C GLU A 185 3.38 -10.95 13.95
N VAL A 186 3.50 -11.52 12.75
CA VAL A 186 2.54 -11.35 11.66
C VAL A 186 2.27 -12.70 11.02
N VAL A 187 1.08 -12.89 10.44
CA VAL A 187 0.75 -14.09 9.67
C VAL A 187 0.61 -13.73 8.21
N VAL A 188 1.38 -14.38 7.35
CA VAL A 188 1.32 -14.20 5.91
C VAL A 188 0.40 -15.27 5.32
N VAL A 189 -0.73 -14.85 4.78
CA VAL A 189 -1.75 -15.74 4.20
C VAL A 189 -1.58 -15.78 2.69
N THR A 190 -1.36 -16.99 2.14
CA THR A 190 -1.27 -17.27 0.70
C THR A 190 -2.45 -18.15 0.27
N SER A 191 -2.46 -18.62 -0.99
CA SER A 191 -3.46 -19.60 -1.44
C SER A 191 -3.29 -20.98 -0.79
N ASN A 192 -2.08 -21.33 -0.38
CA ASN A 192 -1.73 -22.71 -0.01
C ASN A 192 -1.39 -22.82 1.48
N GLU A 193 -0.98 -21.73 2.11
CA GLU A 193 -0.42 -21.77 3.46
C GLU A 193 -0.65 -20.47 4.24
N LYS A 194 -0.45 -20.57 5.56
CA LYS A 194 -0.42 -19.46 6.51
C LYS A 194 0.90 -19.52 7.25
N ILE A 195 1.78 -18.57 7.00
CA ILE A 195 3.15 -18.56 7.49
C ILE A 195 3.23 -17.58 8.66
N SER A 196 3.59 -18.05 9.85
CA SER A 196 3.88 -17.17 10.98
C SER A 196 5.30 -16.62 10.84
N VAL A 197 5.41 -15.29 10.87
CA VAL A 197 6.67 -14.55 10.84
C VAL A 197 6.81 -13.83 12.16
N ARG A 198 7.90 -14.11 12.89
CA ARG A 198 8.15 -13.56 14.22
C ARG A 198 9.42 -12.72 14.23
N ARG A 199 9.40 -11.68 15.06
CA ARG A 199 10.56 -10.84 15.34
C ARG A 199 11.69 -11.69 15.94
N ASN A 200 12.88 -11.57 15.37
CA ASN A 200 14.06 -12.18 15.96
C ASN A 200 14.55 -11.34 17.16
N LYS A 201 14.59 -11.95 18.35
CA LYS A 201 15.02 -11.30 19.59
C LYS A 201 16.51 -11.47 19.89
N SER A 202 17.24 -12.27 19.11
CA SER A 202 18.64 -12.62 19.40
C SER A 202 19.58 -11.42 19.43
N LEU A 203 19.33 -10.42 18.57
CA LEU A 203 20.16 -9.21 18.47
C LEU A 203 19.49 -7.96 19.03
N GLY A 204 18.20 -8.01 19.39
CA GLY A 204 17.44 -6.88 19.96
C GLY A 204 17.22 -5.66 19.03
N VAL A 205 17.93 -5.59 17.90
CA VAL A 205 17.87 -4.48 16.94
C VAL A 205 16.82 -4.71 15.84
N ASP A 206 16.56 -5.97 15.48
CA ASP A 206 15.71 -6.27 14.33
C ASP A 206 14.23 -6.14 14.67
N ASP A 207 13.47 -5.58 13.74
CA ASP A 207 12.01 -5.53 13.79
C ASP A 207 11.41 -6.77 13.12
N VAL A 208 10.12 -7.03 13.31
CA VAL A 208 9.42 -8.11 12.58
C VAL A 208 9.49 -7.92 11.06
N GLU A 209 9.65 -6.67 10.61
CA GLU A 209 9.82 -6.33 9.20
C GLU A 209 11.06 -6.96 8.57
N SER A 210 12.13 -7.23 9.33
CA SER A 210 13.33 -7.89 8.79
C SER A 210 13.00 -9.26 8.18
N ALA A 211 12.44 -10.15 9.01
CA ALA A 211 12.03 -11.48 8.59
C ALA A 211 10.83 -11.46 7.62
N LEU A 212 9.94 -10.47 7.76
CA LEU A 212 8.83 -10.31 6.83
C LEU A 212 9.34 -9.98 5.43
N ILE A 213 10.22 -8.99 5.28
CA ILE A 213 10.71 -8.57 3.96
C ILE A 213 11.56 -9.67 3.32
N GLU A 214 12.36 -10.41 4.10
CA GLU A 214 13.08 -11.58 3.60
C GLU A 214 12.14 -12.59 2.92
N LEU A 215 11.04 -12.95 3.60
CA LEU A 215 10.00 -13.81 3.02
C LEU A 215 9.32 -13.18 1.79
N LEU A 216 9.01 -11.89 1.82
CA LEU A 216 8.36 -11.23 0.67
C LEU A 216 9.27 -11.19 -0.56
N VAL A 217 10.57 -10.97 -0.37
CA VAL A 217 11.58 -10.95 -1.43
C VAL A 217 11.76 -12.34 -2.01
N GLU A 218 11.82 -13.38 -1.18
CA GLU A 218 11.88 -14.78 -1.63
C GLU A 218 10.67 -15.12 -2.52
N ARG A 219 9.45 -14.79 -2.04
CA ARG A 219 8.21 -15.08 -2.79
C ARG A 219 8.06 -14.26 -4.05
N HIS A 220 8.54 -13.02 -4.05
CA HIS A 220 8.56 -12.19 -5.25
C HIS A 220 9.55 -12.73 -6.28
N SER A 221 10.74 -13.17 -5.86
CA SER A 221 11.75 -13.75 -6.76
C SER A 221 11.22 -15.02 -7.42
N ALA A 222 10.63 -15.92 -6.64
CA ALA A 222 9.97 -17.11 -7.17
C ALA A 222 8.78 -16.76 -8.09
N TYR A 223 8.04 -15.70 -7.80
CA TYR A 223 6.98 -15.23 -8.69
C TYR A 223 7.53 -14.77 -10.03
N VAL A 224 8.62 -13.99 -10.05
CA VAL A 224 9.25 -13.51 -11.29
C VAL A 224 9.80 -14.68 -12.11
N GLU A 225 10.50 -15.63 -11.47
CA GLU A 225 11.04 -16.83 -12.15
C GLU A 225 9.93 -17.71 -12.75
N ASN A 226 8.80 -17.90 -12.04
CA ASN A 226 7.68 -18.68 -12.56
C ASN A 226 6.81 -17.92 -13.56
N SER A 227 6.94 -16.59 -13.61
CA SER A 227 6.16 -15.73 -14.50
C SER A 227 6.90 -15.42 -15.80
N ASP A 228 7.97 -16.16 -16.12
CA ASP A 228 8.80 -16.05 -17.34
C ASP A 228 8.09 -15.23 -18.44
N LEU A 229 8.58 -13.99 -18.60
CA LEU A 229 8.30 -13.06 -19.68
C LEU A 229 8.52 -13.72 -21.05
#